data_AF-C9RF19-F1
#
_entry.id   AF-C9RF19-F1
#
_cell.length_a   1.000
_cell.length_b   1.000
_cell.length_c   1.000
_cell.angle_alpha   90.00
_cell.angle_beta   90.00
_cell.angle_gamma   90.00
#
_symmetry.space_group_name_H-M   'P 1'
#
loop_
_entity.id
_entity.type
_entity.pdbx_description
1 polymer ?
#
loop_
_entity_poly.entity_id
_entity_poly.type
_entity_poly.pdbx_seq_one_letter_code
_entity_poly.pdbx_strand_id
1 'polypeptide(L)'
;MLGIAVKPSKIKDILNFGKFVRKYFDYYVIDAENNIITDEDILEKLDKLSNVVMTIQAKRENAFRLVELYGSYNFIQCIVLGNSYYLSEREKKYKNNRILEVIEKALEYDVDVWVGTEGVEQLVKNIVEDNDLVSYYIYGQGLTLSSKKAIYVPFAKDINNSVLTLMKGYLKRRKNYHGNWEKFILSLNDKENIDAIKNNNDIIIGFPIFPNREEVLNFLEMMK
;
A
#
# COMPACT_ATOMS: atom_id res chain seq x y z
N MET A 1 7.97 3.52 -12.18
CA MET A 1 8.34 4.19 -10.90
C MET A 1 8.39 3.13 -9.80
N LEU A 2 9.25 3.32 -8.80
CA LEU A 2 9.47 2.35 -7.72
C LEU A 2 9.18 2.97 -6.36
N GLY A 3 8.60 2.20 -5.46
CA GLY A 3 8.35 2.60 -4.08
C GLY A 3 8.57 1.48 -3.09
N ILE A 4 8.65 1.85 -1.81
CA ILE A 4 8.69 0.90 -0.71
C ILE A 4 7.54 1.18 0.24
N ALA A 5 6.76 0.15 0.54
CA ALA A 5 5.76 0.17 1.59
C ALA A 5 6.32 -0.35 2.91
N VAL A 6 5.85 0.23 4.01
CA VAL A 6 6.19 -0.21 5.35
C VAL A 6 4.98 -0.24 6.26
N LYS A 7 5.06 -1.12 7.24
CA LYS A 7 4.19 -1.12 8.41
C LYS A 7 4.86 -0.32 9.53
N PRO A 8 4.22 0.72 10.08
CA PRO A 8 4.78 1.48 11.19
C PRO A 8 5.23 0.60 12.35
N SER A 9 4.45 -0.45 12.68
CA SER A 9 4.80 -1.38 13.77
C SER A 9 6.08 -2.18 13.55
N LYS A 10 6.56 -2.30 12.31
CA LYS A 10 7.77 -3.06 11.96
C LYS A 10 9.02 -2.18 11.80
N ILE A 11 8.87 -0.85 11.87
CA ILE A 11 9.95 0.11 11.69
C ILE A 11 10.16 0.87 12.99
N LYS A 12 11.38 0.80 13.54
CA LYS A 12 11.73 1.51 14.79
C LYS A 12 11.69 3.04 14.63
N ASP A 13 12.11 3.54 13.47
CA ASP A 13 12.19 4.98 13.17
C ASP A 13 11.69 5.23 11.74
N ILE A 14 10.42 5.61 11.63
CA ILE A 14 9.71 5.81 10.36
C ILE A 14 10.34 6.95 9.53
N LEU A 15 10.91 7.96 10.19
CA LEU A 15 11.52 9.13 9.56
C LEU A 15 12.88 8.81 8.96
N ASN A 16 13.75 8.14 9.73
CA ASN A 16 15.06 7.74 9.23
C ASN A 16 14.95 6.68 8.13
N PHE A 17 13.98 5.76 8.24
CA PHE A 17 13.69 4.82 7.18
C PHE A 17 13.18 5.55 5.92
N GLY A 18 12.26 6.50 6.05
CA GLY A 18 11.79 7.33 4.93
C GLY A 18 12.92 8.14 4.26
N LYS A 19 13.85 8.71 5.06
CA LYS A 19 15.06 9.37 4.53
C LYS A 19 15.99 8.44 3.77
N PHE A 20 15.99 7.15 4.08
CA PHE A 20 16.71 6.14 3.31
C PHE A 20 15.96 5.80 2.02
N VAL A 21 14.64 5.54 2.10
CA VAL A 21 13.80 5.21 0.94
C VAL A 21 13.87 6.30 -0.13
N ARG A 22 13.71 7.58 0.25
CA ARG A 22 13.73 8.71 -0.71
C ARG A 22 15.04 8.86 -1.51
N LYS A 23 16.14 8.22 -1.08
CA LYS A 23 17.41 8.29 -1.81
C LYS A 23 17.40 7.41 -3.07
N TYR A 24 16.50 6.43 -3.12
CA TYR A 24 16.53 5.35 -4.10
C TYR A 24 15.19 5.08 -4.77
N PHE A 25 14.09 5.50 -4.14
CA PHE A 25 12.72 5.21 -4.58
C PHE A 25 11.92 6.50 -4.73
N ASP A 26 10.96 6.46 -5.66
CA ASP A 26 10.04 7.54 -5.96
C ASP A 26 8.98 7.71 -4.87
N TYR A 27 8.56 6.61 -4.23
CA TYR A 27 7.48 6.60 -3.24
C TYR A 27 7.87 5.94 -1.93
N TYR A 28 7.36 6.51 -0.83
CA TYR A 28 7.40 5.90 0.50
C TYR A 28 5.97 5.70 1.02
N VAL A 29 5.50 4.46 0.99
CA VAL A 29 4.12 4.12 1.36
C VAL A 29 4.07 3.69 2.82
N ILE A 30 3.22 4.34 3.60
CA ILE A 30 2.98 4.01 5.00
C ILE A 30 1.63 3.29 5.10
N ASP A 31 1.67 1.99 5.38
CA ASP A 31 0.48 1.14 5.53
C ASP A 31 -0.32 1.54 6.77
N ALA A 32 -1.64 1.50 6.64
CA ALA A 32 -2.55 1.70 7.76
C ALA A 32 -2.64 0.44 8.64
N GLU A 33 -2.32 0.59 9.92
CA GLU A 33 -2.46 -0.45 10.95
C GLU A 33 -3.36 0.04 12.11
N ASN A 34 -3.24 -0.57 13.29
CA ASN A 34 -3.93 -0.10 14.50
C ASN A 34 -3.30 1.18 15.06
N ASN A 35 -1.97 1.32 14.92
CA ASN A 35 -1.24 2.50 15.35
C ASN A 35 -1.22 3.50 14.19
N ILE A 36 -2.17 4.42 14.22
CA ILE A 36 -2.33 5.47 13.21
C ILE A 36 -1.39 6.64 13.56
N ILE A 37 -0.67 7.17 12.57
CA ILE A 37 0.24 8.30 12.77
C ILE A 37 -0.57 9.59 12.72
N THR A 38 -0.79 10.22 13.87
CA THR A 38 -1.49 11.51 13.97
C THR A 38 -0.67 12.56 14.72
N ASP A 39 0.57 12.25 15.07
CA ASP A 39 1.50 13.15 15.73
C ASP A 39 1.99 14.20 14.70
N GLU A 40 1.64 15.46 14.90
CA GLU A 40 1.93 16.56 13.98
C GLU A 40 3.44 16.76 13.79
N ASP A 41 4.27 16.61 14.84
CA ASP A 41 5.73 16.71 14.71
C ASP A 41 6.31 15.63 13.79
N ILE A 42 5.70 14.44 13.78
CA ILE A 42 6.07 13.35 12.86
C ILE A 42 5.56 13.66 11.46
N LEU A 43 4.31 14.11 11.33
CA LEU A 43 3.70 14.44 10.03
C LEU A 43 4.44 15.58 9.33
N GLU A 44 4.77 16.67 10.01
CA GLU A 44 5.57 17.76 9.45
C GLU A 44 6.96 17.31 8.95
N LYS A 45 7.57 16.32 9.63
CA LYS A 45 8.86 15.75 9.22
C LYS A 45 8.73 14.78 8.06
N LEU A 46 7.61 14.06 7.97
CA LEU A 46 7.27 13.22 6.82
C LEU A 46 6.93 14.06 5.59
N ASP A 47 6.23 15.18 5.75
CA ASP A 47 5.84 16.10 4.67
C ASP A 47 7.06 16.70 3.93
N LYS A 48 8.16 16.88 4.66
CA LYS A 48 9.47 17.26 4.09
C LYS A 48 10.14 16.15 3.27
N LEU A 49 9.57 14.94 3.25
CA LEU A 49 9.96 13.86 2.34
C LEU A 49 9.00 13.90 1.14
N SER A 50 9.54 14.04 -0.07
CA SER A 50 8.72 14.00 -1.28
C SER A 50 8.00 12.65 -1.42
N ASN A 51 6.76 12.69 -1.91
CA ASN A 51 5.98 11.53 -2.36
C ASN A 51 5.74 10.46 -1.26
N VAL A 52 5.46 10.90 -0.03
CA VAL A 52 4.95 10.00 1.01
C VAL A 52 3.49 9.68 0.70
N VAL A 53 3.15 8.40 0.71
CA VAL A 53 1.78 7.91 0.51
C VAL A 53 1.23 7.46 1.86
N MET A 54 0.19 8.13 2.34
CA MET A 54 -0.49 7.81 3.59
C MET A 54 -1.72 6.95 3.31
N THR A 55 -1.71 5.72 3.81
CA THR A 55 -2.85 4.81 3.63
C THR A 55 -3.97 5.15 4.62
N ILE A 56 -5.21 5.25 4.13
CA ILE A 56 -6.41 5.51 4.93
C ILE A 56 -7.41 4.36 4.73
N GLN A 57 -7.89 3.78 5.82
CA GLN A 57 -8.88 2.70 5.79
C GLN A 57 -10.30 3.28 5.87
N ALA A 58 -11.04 3.25 4.78
CA ALA A 58 -12.37 3.87 4.68
C ALA A 58 -13.39 3.34 5.70
N LYS A 59 -13.28 2.07 6.09
CA LYS A 59 -14.14 1.49 7.14
C LYS A 59 -13.78 1.91 8.56
N ARG A 60 -12.71 2.67 8.79
CA ARG A 60 -12.47 3.19 10.14
C ARG A 60 -13.44 4.31 10.48
N GLU A 61 -13.77 4.41 11.77
CA GLU A 61 -14.63 5.50 12.27
C GLU A 61 -14.02 6.87 12.01
N ASN A 62 -12.71 6.97 12.18
CA ASN A 62 -11.95 8.21 12.00
C ASN A 62 -11.47 8.46 10.55
N ALA A 63 -11.91 7.69 9.56
CA ALA A 63 -11.42 7.81 8.18
C ALA A 63 -11.49 9.24 7.62
N PHE A 64 -12.63 9.92 7.78
CA PHE A 64 -12.81 11.30 7.32
C PHE A 64 -11.87 12.29 8.03
N ARG A 65 -11.68 12.13 9.34
CA ARG A 65 -10.73 12.97 10.11
C ARG A 65 -9.29 12.75 9.64
N LEU A 66 -8.93 11.53 9.21
CA LEU A 66 -7.61 11.26 8.66
C LEU A 66 -7.43 11.87 7.27
N VAL A 67 -8.47 11.87 6.43
CA VAL A 67 -8.46 12.58 5.16
C VAL A 67 -8.20 14.07 5.38
N GLU A 68 -8.92 14.69 6.31
CA GLU A 68 -8.73 16.11 6.65
C GLU A 68 -7.32 16.39 7.19
N LEU A 69 -6.83 15.54 8.11
CA LEU A 69 -5.51 15.69 8.71
C LEU A 69 -4.41 15.54 7.66
N TYR A 70 -4.44 14.46 6.86
CA TYR A 70 -3.39 14.19 5.88
C TYR A 70 -3.47 15.12 4.67
N GLY A 71 -4.67 15.58 4.29
CA GLY A 71 -4.88 16.57 3.23
C GLY A 71 -4.41 17.97 3.59
N SER A 72 -4.05 18.23 4.84
CA SER A 72 -3.36 19.47 5.26
C SER A 72 -1.85 19.46 4.97
N TYR A 73 -1.32 18.35 4.44
CA TYR A 73 0.07 18.14 4.04
C TYR A 73 0.13 17.72 2.57
N ASN A 74 1.31 17.68 1.97
CA ASN A 74 1.53 17.24 0.58
C ASN A 74 1.64 15.70 0.48
N PHE A 75 0.79 14.98 1.21
CA PHE A 75 0.75 13.52 1.18
C PHE A 75 -0.19 13.03 0.09
N ILE A 76 0.28 12.01 -0.63
CA ILE A 76 -0.59 11.22 -1.49
C ILE A 76 -1.52 10.40 -0.58
N GLN A 77 -2.83 10.49 -0.79
CA GLN A 77 -3.80 9.77 0.02
C GLN A 77 -4.17 8.43 -0.65
N CYS A 78 -3.75 7.32 -0.05
CA CYS A 78 -4.13 5.98 -0.54
C CYS A 78 -5.35 5.45 0.23
N ILE A 79 -6.52 5.57 -0.38
CA ILE A 79 -7.78 5.15 0.22
C ILE A 79 -8.03 3.67 -0.06
N VAL A 80 -8.07 2.85 0.98
CA VAL A 80 -8.35 1.41 0.89
C VAL A 80 -9.62 1.07 1.67
N LEU A 81 -10.29 -0.03 1.35
CA LEU A 81 -11.49 -0.43 2.11
C LEU A 81 -11.20 -0.62 3.61
N GLY A 82 -10.07 -1.23 3.92
CA GLY A 82 -9.65 -1.58 5.28
C GLY A 82 -9.64 -3.09 5.51
N ASN A 83 -8.54 -3.58 6.05
CA ASN A 83 -8.39 -5.00 6.37
C ASN A 83 -9.14 -5.31 7.67
N SER A 84 -10.07 -6.27 7.62
CA SER A 84 -10.93 -6.67 8.74
C SER A 84 -10.16 -7.07 10.01
N TYR A 85 -8.90 -7.47 9.89
CA TYR A 85 -8.02 -7.75 11.03
C TYR A 85 -7.79 -6.51 11.92
N TYR A 86 -7.81 -5.31 11.35
CA TYR A 86 -7.54 -4.04 12.05
C TYR A 86 -8.81 -3.28 12.45
N LEU A 87 -9.99 -3.77 12.03
CA LEU A 87 -11.27 -3.12 12.29
C LEU A 87 -11.93 -3.71 13.53
N SER A 88 -12.58 -2.85 14.31
CA SER A 88 -13.50 -3.26 15.38
C SER A 88 -14.76 -3.94 14.82
N GLU A 89 -15.51 -4.63 15.68
CA GLU A 89 -16.78 -5.26 15.29
C GLU A 89 -17.82 -4.26 14.77
N ARG A 90 -17.74 -2.99 15.20
CA ARG A 90 -18.60 -1.92 14.69
C ARG A 90 -18.16 -1.49 13.30
N GLU A 91 -16.88 -1.21 13.11
CA GLU A 91 -16.31 -0.80 11.81
C GLU A 91 -16.49 -1.87 10.72
N LYS A 92 -16.40 -3.16 11.08
CA LYS A 92 -16.66 -4.28 10.16
C LYS A 92 -18.06 -4.24 9.55
N LYS A 93 -19.06 -3.71 10.28
CA LYS A 93 -20.45 -3.61 9.84
C LYS A 93 -20.70 -2.46 8.87
N TYR A 94 -19.74 -1.54 8.69
CA TYR A 94 -19.88 -0.51 7.68
C TYR A 94 -19.92 -1.12 6.28
N LYS A 95 -20.84 -0.59 5.47
CA LYS A 95 -21.04 -0.98 4.09
C LYS A 95 -19.79 -0.64 3.27
N ASN A 96 -19.53 -1.42 2.22
CA ASN A 96 -18.34 -1.21 1.39
C ASN A 96 -18.40 0.11 0.59
N ASN A 97 -19.60 0.60 0.27
CA ASN A 97 -19.80 1.89 -0.44
C ASN A 97 -19.26 3.10 0.33
N ARG A 98 -19.02 2.98 1.64
CA ARG A 98 -18.34 4.02 2.43
C ARG A 98 -16.98 4.43 1.85
N ILE A 99 -16.31 3.54 1.10
CA ILE A 99 -15.07 3.91 0.41
C ILE A 99 -15.27 5.05 -0.58
N LEU A 100 -16.42 5.13 -1.26
CA LEU A 100 -16.72 6.18 -2.22
C LEU A 100 -16.82 7.53 -1.53
N GLU A 101 -17.55 7.61 -0.40
CA GLU A 101 -17.67 8.83 0.40
C GLU A 101 -16.30 9.33 0.89
N VAL A 102 -15.39 8.41 1.24
CA VAL A 102 -14.03 8.77 1.70
C VAL A 102 -13.16 9.23 0.53
N ILE A 103 -13.30 8.63 -0.66
CA ILE A 103 -12.60 9.08 -1.87
C ILE A 103 -13.10 10.48 -2.27
N GLU A 104 -14.41 10.69 -2.32
CA GLU A 104 -15.01 12.00 -2.62
C GLU A 104 -14.48 13.08 -1.66
N LYS A 105 -14.40 12.78 -0.36
CA LYS A 105 -13.83 13.70 0.61
C LYS A 105 -12.34 13.98 0.34
N ALA A 106 -11.57 12.97 -0.07
CA ALA A 106 -10.14 13.15 -0.37
C ALA A 106 -9.92 14.03 -1.62
N LEU A 107 -10.82 13.96 -2.60
CA LEU A 107 -10.78 14.79 -3.81
C LEU A 107 -11.08 16.28 -3.56
N GLU A 108 -11.56 16.65 -2.36
CA GLU A 108 -11.70 18.06 -1.97
C GLU A 108 -10.34 18.74 -1.69
N TYR A 109 -9.26 17.96 -1.58
CA TYR A 109 -7.91 18.43 -1.28
C TYR A 109 -7.05 18.41 -2.54
N ASP A 110 -6.15 19.40 -2.66
CA ASP A 110 -5.20 19.51 -3.78
C ASP A 110 -4.01 18.54 -3.60
N VAL A 111 -4.30 17.24 -3.53
CA VAL A 111 -3.31 16.16 -3.37
C VAL A 111 -3.67 14.96 -4.24
N ASP A 112 -2.67 14.19 -4.65
CA ASP A 112 -2.91 12.96 -5.41
C ASP A 112 -3.66 11.92 -4.57
N VAL A 113 -4.60 11.21 -5.19
CA VAL A 113 -5.38 10.14 -4.56
C VAL A 113 -5.12 8.80 -5.26
N TRP A 114 -4.78 7.80 -4.46
CA TRP A 114 -4.67 6.40 -4.88
C TRP A 114 -5.82 5.60 -4.27
N VAL A 115 -6.32 4.60 -5.00
CA VAL A 115 -7.48 3.82 -4.55
C VAL A 115 -7.16 2.33 -4.52
N GLY A 116 -7.26 1.74 -3.33
CA GLY A 116 -7.14 0.30 -3.10
C GLY A 116 -8.30 -0.48 -3.70
N THR A 117 -8.02 -1.44 -4.58
CA THR A 117 -9.05 -2.17 -5.33
C THR A 117 -9.42 -3.53 -4.74
N GLU A 118 -8.71 -4.02 -3.70
CA GLU A 118 -8.96 -5.34 -3.09
C GLU A 118 -10.40 -5.49 -2.60
N GLY A 119 -11.18 -6.35 -3.26
CA GLY A 119 -12.57 -6.68 -2.91
C GLY A 119 -13.60 -5.60 -3.25
N VAL A 120 -13.19 -4.48 -3.88
CA VAL A 120 -14.07 -3.35 -4.23
C VAL A 120 -13.84 -2.78 -5.63
N GLU A 121 -13.04 -3.44 -6.46
CA GLU A 121 -12.70 -3.00 -7.82
C GLU A 121 -13.89 -2.47 -8.63
N GLN A 122 -14.97 -3.25 -8.77
CA GLN A 122 -16.15 -2.85 -9.53
C GLN A 122 -16.91 -1.67 -8.90
N LEU A 123 -16.83 -1.53 -7.57
CA LEU A 123 -17.51 -0.47 -6.83
C LEU A 123 -16.81 0.88 -7.05
N VAL A 124 -15.48 0.88 -7.10
CA VAL A 124 -14.67 2.11 -7.24
C VAL A 124 -14.31 2.46 -8.68
N LYS A 125 -14.65 1.59 -9.65
CA LYS A 125 -14.23 1.73 -11.05
C LYS A 125 -14.53 3.13 -11.61
N ASN A 126 -15.78 3.56 -11.57
CA ASN A 126 -16.18 4.83 -12.19
C ASN A 126 -15.45 6.01 -11.56
N ILE A 127 -15.43 6.12 -10.22
CA ILE A 127 -14.76 7.24 -9.56
C ILE A 127 -13.25 7.26 -9.83
N VAL A 128 -12.62 6.09 -9.98
CA VAL A 128 -11.20 5.98 -10.32
C VAL A 128 -10.93 6.42 -11.76
N GLU A 129 -11.73 5.94 -12.72
CA GLU A 129 -11.52 6.24 -14.15
C GLU A 129 -11.95 7.67 -14.50
N ASP A 130 -13.06 8.18 -13.94
CA ASP A 130 -13.60 9.51 -14.20
C ASP A 130 -12.71 10.65 -13.67
N ASN A 131 -11.90 10.36 -12.64
CA ASN A 131 -10.99 11.33 -12.00
C ASN A 131 -9.50 11.02 -12.24
N ASP A 132 -9.17 10.08 -13.13
CA ASP A 132 -7.79 9.65 -13.45
C ASP A 132 -6.96 9.25 -12.20
N LEU A 133 -7.59 8.55 -11.25
CA LEU A 133 -6.95 8.14 -10.01
C LEU A 133 -6.06 6.91 -10.21
N VAL A 134 -5.03 6.77 -9.38
CA VAL A 134 -4.15 5.59 -9.42
C VAL A 134 -4.85 4.39 -8.80
N SER A 135 -4.98 3.32 -9.58
CA SER A 135 -5.46 2.02 -9.11
C SER A 135 -4.36 1.31 -8.32
N TYR A 136 -4.51 1.22 -7.00
CA TYR A 136 -3.60 0.52 -6.12
C TYR A 136 -4.11 -0.91 -5.85
N TYR A 137 -3.37 -1.90 -6.33
CA TYR A 137 -3.75 -3.30 -6.21
C TYR A 137 -2.58 -4.16 -5.72
N ILE A 138 -2.87 -5.38 -5.34
CA ILE A 138 -1.93 -6.26 -4.64
C ILE A 138 -1.50 -7.42 -5.52
N TYR A 139 -0.25 -7.84 -5.39
CA TYR A 139 0.29 -8.99 -6.11
C TYR A 139 -0.57 -10.24 -5.91
N GLY A 140 -0.81 -10.96 -7.00
CA GLY A 140 -1.74 -12.09 -7.06
C GLY A 140 -3.20 -11.72 -7.30
N GLN A 141 -3.53 -10.43 -7.44
CA GLN A 141 -4.85 -9.97 -7.87
C GLN A 141 -4.76 -9.44 -9.31
N GLY A 142 -5.72 -9.81 -10.16
CA GLY A 142 -5.90 -9.18 -11.47
C GLY A 142 -6.56 -7.80 -11.33
N LEU A 143 -6.25 -6.89 -12.25
CA LEU A 143 -6.86 -5.55 -12.29
C LEU A 143 -7.40 -5.28 -13.70
N THR A 144 -8.68 -4.91 -13.78
CA THR A 144 -9.36 -4.63 -15.05
C THR A 144 -9.54 -3.15 -15.36
N LEU A 145 -9.21 -2.26 -14.41
CA LEU A 145 -9.29 -0.81 -14.57
C LEU A 145 -8.26 -0.32 -15.60
N SER A 146 -8.64 0.70 -16.37
CA SER A 146 -7.79 1.33 -17.39
C SER A 146 -6.87 2.42 -16.83
N SER A 147 -7.09 2.86 -15.59
CA SER A 147 -6.30 3.92 -14.96
C SER A 147 -4.85 3.48 -14.69
N LYS A 148 -4.00 4.46 -14.34
CA LYS A 148 -2.61 4.22 -13.94
C LYS A 148 -2.53 3.19 -12.81
N LYS A 149 -1.61 2.23 -12.91
CA LYS A 149 -1.55 1.04 -12.06
C LYS A 149 -0.38 1.08 -11.10
N ALA A 150 -0.68 0.94 -9.81
CA ALA A 150 0.30 0.76 -8.75
C ALA A 150 0.12 -0.62 -8.10
N ILE A 151 1.13 -1.48 -8.22
CA ILE A 151 1.11 -2.83 -7.64
C ILE A 151 1.88 -2.89 -6.31
N TYR A 152 1.26 -3.44 -5.27
CA TYR A 152 1.89 -3.76 -3.99
C TYR A 152 2.39 -5.20 -3.99
N VAL A 153 3.70 -5.37 -3.83
CA VAL A 153 4.39 -6.64 -3.99
C VAL A 153 5.12 -7.00 -2.69
N PRO A 154 4.53 -7.87 -1.84
CA PRO A 154 5.28 -8.51 -0.77
C PRO A 154 6.42 -9.32 -1.36
N PHE A 155 7.64 -9.12 -0.86
CA PHE A 155 8.80 -9.80 -1.42
C PHE A 155 9.80 -10.23 -0.35
N ALA A 156 10.61 -11.22 -0.71
CA ALA A 156 11.89 -11.48 -0.11
C ALA A 156 12.87 -11.99 -1.16
N LYS A 157 14.18 -11.89 -0.92
CA LYS A 157 15.21 -12.44 -1.81
C LYS A 157 15.00 -13.93 -2.02
N ASP A 158 15.05 -14.68 -0.91
CA ASP A 158 14.85 -16.13 -0.88
C ASP A 158 13.61 -16.48 -0.05
N ILE A 159 12.74 -17.31 -0.61
CA ILE A 159 11.54 -17.78 0.09
C ILE A 159 11.84 -19.10 0.78
N ASN A 160 11.96 -19.04 2.12
CA ASN A 160 12.21 -20.18 2.98
C ASN A 160 11.09 -20.35 4.03
N ASN A 161 11.18 -21.40 4.86
CA ASN A 161 10.18 -21.69 5.90
C ASN A 161 10.00 -20.53 6.90
N SER A 162 11.06 -19.77 7.19
CA SER A 162 10.97 -18.60 8.08
C SER A 162 10.14 -17.49 7.45
N VAL A 163 10.35 -17.19 6.17
CA VAL A 163 9.53 -16.23 5.40
C VAL A 163 8.06 -16.64 5.40
N LEU A 164 7.77 -17.91 5.06
CA LEU A 164 6.40 -18.43 5.01
C LEU A 164 5.74 -18.41 6.38
N THR A 165 6.49 -18.65 7.46
CA THR A 165 6.00 -18.57 8.84
C THR A 165 5.61 -17.13 9.20
N LEU A 166 6.45 -16.14 8.89
CA LEU A 166 6.16 -14.73 9.12
C LEU A 166 4.95 -14.24 8.32
N MET A 167 4.80 -14.75 7.09
CA MET A 167 3.71 -14.38 6.20
C MET A 167 2.45 -15.26 6.34
N LYS A 168 2.44 -16.25 7.25
CA LYS A 168 1.30 -17.16 7.45
C LYS A 168 -0.02 -16.42 7.68
N GLY A 169 0.01 -15.36 8.50
CA GLY A 169 -1.17 -14.52 8.75
C GLY A 169 -1.64 -13.76 7.51
N TYR A 170 -0.70 -13.26 6.70
CA TYR A 170 -1.00 -12.60 5.44
C TYR A 170 -1.59 -13.58 4.43
N LEU A 171 -0.92 -14.70 4.18
CA LEU A 171 -1.33 -15.72 3.22
C LEU A 171 -2.71 -16.29 3.54
N LYS A 172 -3.01 -16.57 4.82
CA LYS A 172 -4.34 -17.04 5.25
C LYS A 172 -5.49 -16.09 4.93
N ARG A 173 -5.22 -14.80 4.74
CA ARG A 173 -6.24 -13.81 4.36
C ARG A 173 -6.43 -13.69 2.86
N ARG A 174 -5.50 -14.21 2.05
CA ARG A 174 -5.60 -14.15 0.59
C ARG A 174 -6.66 -15.11 0.11
N LYS A 175 -7.55 -14.62 -0.74
CA LYS A 175 -8.54 -15.46 -1.43
C LYS A 175 -7.79 -16.50 -2.27
N ASN A 176 -8.24 -17.76 -2.23
CA ASN A 176 -7.66 -18.89 -2.98
C ASN A 176 -6.23 -19.29 -2.57
N TYR A 177 -5.79 -18.99 -1.35
CA TYR A 177 -4.54 -19.54 -0.82
C TYR A 177 -4.74 -20.99 -0.33
N HIS A 178 -4.11 -21.93 -1.02
CA HIS A 178 -4.11 -23.37 -0.73
C HIS A 178 -2.68 -23.93 -0.68
N GLY A 179 -1.72 -23.11 -0.24
CA GLY A 179 -0.28 -23.45 -0.20
C GLY A 179 0.56 -22.85 -1.33
N ASN A 180 -0.10 -22.28 -2.33
CA ASN A 180 0.49 -21.57 -3.48
C ASN A 180 0.95 -20.14 -3.10
N TRP A 181 1.95 -20.03 -2.23
CA TRP A 181 2.46 -18.75 -1.73
C TRP A 181 3.06 -17.88 -2.83
N GLU A 182 3.58 -18.49 -3.89
CA GLU A 182 4.25 -17.86 -5.03
C GLU A 182 3.33 -16.89 -5.78
N LYS A 183 2.01 -17.09 -5.68
CA LYS A 183 1.03 -16.15 -6.24
C LYS A 183 0.88 -14.85 -5.44
N PHE A 184 1.41 -14.79 -4.23
CA PHE A 184 1.14 -13.70 -3.28
C PHE A 184 2.41 -13.07 -2.69
N ILE A 185 3.55 -13.72 -2.86
CA ILE A 185 4.85 -13.24 -2.43
C ILE A 185 5.84 -13.46 -3.56
N LEU A 186 6.54 -12.40 -3.95
CA LEU A 186 7.59 -12.45 -4.95
C LEU A 186 8.90 -12.93 -4.33
N SER A 187 9.54 -13.93 -4.94
CA SER A 187 10.98 -14.17 -4.74
C SER A 187 11.77 -13.26 -5.69
N LEU A 188 12.80 -12.58 -5.19
CA LEU A 188 13.65 -11.75 -6.06
C LEU A 188 14.53 -12.57 -7.03
N ASN A 189 14.56 -13.90 -6.88
CA ASN A 189 15.20 -14.79 -7.84
C ASN A 189 14.29 -15.14 -9.03
N ASP A 190 13.00 -14.79 -8.97
CA ASP A 190 12.01 -15.09 -10.01
C ASP A 190 11.97 -14.00 -11.08
N LYS A 191 12.90 -14.11 -12.03
CA LYS A 191 13.07 -13.12 -13.11
C LYS A 191 11.83 -12.99 -14.00
N GLU A 192 11.13 -14.09 -14.27
CA GLU A 192 9.95 -14.08 -15.13
C GLU A 192 8.83 -13.25 -14.50
N ASN A 193 8.55 -13.45 -13.21
CA ASN A 193 7.57 -12.65 -12.50
C ASN A 193 8.00 -11.19 -12.31
N ILE A 194 9.30 -10.92 -12.13
CA ILE A 194 9.83 -9.55 -12.08
C ILE A 194 9.55 -8.82 -13.40
N ASP A 195 9.90 -9.43 -14.54
CA ASP A 195 9.69 -8.83 -15.85
C ASP A 195 8.20 -8.62 -16.12
N ALA A 196 7.35 -9.58 -15.75
CA ALA A 196 5.91 -9.45 -15.86
C ALA A 196 5.37 -8.29 -15.00
N ILE A 197 5.87 -8.11 -13.78
CA ILE A 197 5.48 -6.98 -12.91
C ILE A 197 5.91 -5.66 -13.55
N LYS A 198 7.15 -5.55 -14.06
CA LYS A 198 7.70 -4.35 -14.70
C LYS A 198 6.91 -3.93 -15.93
N ASN A 199 6.54 -4.89 -16.77
CA ASN A 199 5.89 -4.60 -18.06
C ASN A 199 4.39 -4.24 -17.94
N ASN A 200 3.75 -4.60 -16.83
CA ASN A 200 2.29 -4.43 -16.66
C ASN A 200 1.89 -3.31 -15.69
N ASN A 201 2.85 -2.57 -15.13
CA ASN A 201 2.61 -1.60 -14.06
C ASN A 201 3.38 -0.30 -14.25
N ASP A 202 2.72 0.82 -13.98
CA ASP A 202 3.35 2.14 -13.99
C ASP A 202 4.18 2.38 -12.72
N ILE A 203 3.69 1.85 -11.59
CA ILE A 203 4.27 2.01 -10.27
C ILE A 203 4.37 0.64 -9.59
N ILE A 204 5.54 0.31 -9.03
CA ILE A 204 5.77 -0.93 -8.29
C ILE A 204 6.16 -0.57 -6.86
N ILE A 205 5.36 -1.01 -5.90
CA ILE A 205 5.56 -0.78 -4.48
C ILE A 205 6.00 -2.09 -3.84
N GLY A 206 7.28 -2.20 -3.48
CA GLY A 206 7.82 -3.35 -2.77
C GLY A 206 7.45 -3.30 -1.28
N PHE A 207 6.94 -4.39 -0.74
CA PHE A 207 6.78 -4.58 0.70
C PHE A 207 7.80 -5.62 1.20
N PRO A 208 8.92 -5.20 1.80
CA PRO A 208 9.94 -6.11 2.28
C PRO A 208 9.40 -6.91 3.48
N ILE A 209 9.38 -8.24 3.37
CA ILE A 209 8.94 -9.11 4.48
C ILE A 209 9.85 -8.91 5.70
N PHE A 210 11.15 -8.75 5.44
CA PHE A 210 12.16 -8.28 6.38
C PHE A 210 12.51 -6.83 6.07
N PRO A 211 12.01 -5.86 6.85
CA PRO A 211 12.17 -4.45 6.53
C PRO A 211 13.55 -3.92 6.96
N ASN A 212 14.60 -4.47 6.36
CA ASN A 212 15.98 -4.04 6.52
C ASN A 212 16.49 -3.39 5.21
N ARG A 213 17.59 -2.65 5.31
CA ARG A 213 18.13 -1.90 4.17
C ARG A 213 18.66 -2.79 3.06
N GLU A 214 19.27 -3.92 3.40
CA GLU A 214 19.82 -4.87 2.42
C GLU A 214 18.72 -5.43 1.52
N GLU A 215 17.62 -5.88 2.13
CA GLU A 215 16.48 -6.46 1.41
C GLU A 215 15.82 -5.43 0.48
N VAL A 216 15.71 -4.18 0.94
CA VAL A 216 15.21 -3.07 0.12
C VAL A 216 16.15 -2.76 -1.06
N LEU A 217 17.47 -2.81 -0.87
CA LEU A 217 18.43 -2.58 -1.96
C LEU A 217 18.44 -3.75 -2.96
N ASN A 218 18.28 -4.99 -2.51
CA ASN A 218 18.11 -6.14 -3.41
C ASN A 218 16.89 -5.96 -4.33
N PHE A 219 15.77 -5.46 -3.78
CA PHE A 219 14.58 -5.15 -4.58
C PHE A 219 14.84 -4.04 -5.60
N LEU A 220 15.55 -2.98 -5.21
CA LEU A 220 15.94 -1.91 -6.13
C LEU A 220 16.78 -2.45 -7.30
N GLU A 221 17.74 -3.32 -7.01
CA GLU A 221 18.63 -3.91 -8.02
C GLU A 221 17.85 -4.74 -9.03
N MET A 222 16.88 -5.55 -8.57
CA MET A 222 16.10 -6.42 -9.44
C MET A 222 14.99 -5.68 -10.21
N MET A 223 14.46 -4.59 -9.66
CA MET A 223 13.33 -3.85 -10.27
C MET A 223 13.75 -2.72 -11.22
N LYS A 224 15.02 -2.31 -11.20
CA LYS A 224 15.59 -1.45 -12.24
C LYS A 224 15.70 -2.20 -13.56
#